data_AF-D4XDZ6-F1
#
_entry.id   AF-D4XDZ6-F1
#
_cell.length_a   1.000
_cell.length_b   1.000
_cell.length_c   1.000
_cell.angle_alpha   90.00
_cell.angle_beta   90.00
_cell.angle_gamma   90.00
#
_symmetry.space_group_name_H-M   'P 1'
#
loop_
_entity.id
_entity.type
_entity.pdbx_description
1 polymer ?
#
loop_
_entity_poly.entity_id
_entity_poly.type
_entity_poly.pdbx_seq_one_letter_code
_entity_poly.pdbx_strand_id
1 'polypeptide(L)'
;MLHCPYCHGYEVAGSPLGVMAAHPLSVHQAMLLPDWGPTTYFTQGEFEPDADQAALLARRGVRVERSPIVELMGASPGLDAVKLADGRRMAIHALFVASRTHMASPLAMQLGCAFDDGPLGPVIRVDDLRQTTVPGVFAAGDAAIPMSNATLASASGVMAGVCTHRSLVME
;
A
#
# COMPACT_ATOMS: atom_id res chain seq x y z
N MET A 1 -9.41 -2.08 8.65
CA MET A 1 -8.71 -1.34 7.56
C MET A 1 -7.72 -2.27 6.91
N LEU A 2 -7.55 -2.17 5.59
CA LEU A 2 -6.75 -3.08 4.77
C LEU A 2 -5.86 -2.25 3.83
N HIS A 3 -4.73 -2.80 3.37
CA HIS A 3 -3.85 -2.08 2.43
C HIS A 3 -3.84 -2.71 1.03
N CYS A 4 -3.79 -4.03 0.94
CA CYS A 4 -3.64 -4.74 -0.32
C CYS A 4 -4.95 -5.46 -0.71
N PRO A 5 -5.54 -5.14 -1.88
CA PRO A 5 -6.74 -5.82 -2.34
C PRO A 5 -6.48 -7.29 -2.72
N TYR A 6 -5.26 -7.65 -3.14
CA TYR A 6 -4.93 -9.04 -3.42
C TYR A 6 -4.76 -9.90 -2.16
N CYS A 7 -4.48 -9.29 -1.00
CA CYS A 7 -4.34 -10.01 0.26
C CYS A 7 -5.68 -10.23 0.98
N HIS A 8 -6.65 -9.35 0.76
CA HIS A 8 -7.87 -9.31 1.57
C HIS A 8 -9.17 -9.09 0.77
N GLY A 9 -9.07 -8.82 -0.53
CA GLY A 9 -10.22 -8.48 -1.35
C GLY A 9 -11.18 -9.65 -1.51
N TYR A 10 -10.66 -10.89 -1.53
CA TYR A 10 -11.50 -12.08 -1.64
C TYR A 10 -12.42 -12.25 -0.42
N GLU A 11 -11.90 -12.00 0.78
CA GLU A 11 -12.64 -12.13 2.05
C GLU A 11 -13.76 -11.08 2.19
N VAL A 12 -13.66 -9.96 1.47
CA VAL A 12 -14.64 -8.85 1.52
C VAL A 12 -15.42 -8.70 0.21
N ALA A 13 -15.30 -9.67 -0.69
CA ALA A 13 -15.90 -9.59 -2.01
C ALA A 13 -17.43 -9.46 -1.96
N GLY A 14 -18.00 -8.75 -2.93
CA GLY A 14 -19.43 -8.45 -3.05
C GLY A 14 -19.96 -7.40 -2.07
N SER A 15 -19.18 -6.98 -1.06
CA SER A 15 -19.59 -5.96 -0.10
C SER A 15 -19.28 -4.53 -0.60
N PRO A 16 -19.92 -3.49 -0.02
CA PRO A 16 -19.51 -2.10 -0.25
C PRO A 16 -18.09 -1.84 0.26
N LEU A 17 -17.19 -1.45 -0.65
CA LEU A 17 -15.78 -1.20 -0.39
C LEU A 17 -15.47 0.30 -0.45
N GLY A 18 -14.57 0.75 0.40
CA GLY A 18 -14.06 2.10 0.41
C GLY A 18 -12.57 2.13 0.07
N VAL A 19 -12.13 3.14 -0.67
CA VAL A 19 -10.73 3.52 -0.78
C VAL A 19 -10.57 4.93 -0.22
N MET A 20 -9.85 5.07 0.88
CA MET A 20 -9.55 6.38 1.46
C MET A 20 -8.24 6.89 0.90
N ALA A 21 -8.29 8.07 0.28
CA ALA A 21 -7.09 8.69 -0.26
C ALA A 21 -6.11 9.11 0.83
N ALA A 22 -4.84 8.81 0.62
CA ALA A 22 -3.73 9.23 1.47
C ALA A 22 -2.55 9.83 0.66
N HIS A 23 -2.58 9.68 -0.67
CA HIS A 23 -1.60 10.24 -1.61
C HIS A 23 -2.17 10.22 -3.05
N PRO A 24 -1.54 10.88 -4.04
CA PRO A 24 -2.06 10.92 -5.42
C PRO A 24 -2.27 9.54 -6.06
N LEU A 25 -1.40 8.56 -5.78
CA LEU A 25 -1.56 7.19 -6.30
C LEU A 25 -2.75 6.42 -5.71
N SER A 26 -3.50 6.95 -4.72
CA SER A 26 -4.67 6.26 -4.15
C SER A 26 -5.79 6.08 -5.18
N VAL A 27 -5.86 6.96 -6.19
CA VAL A 27 -6.80 6.82 -7.31
C VAL A 27 -6.58 5.49 -8.05
N HIS A 28 -5.32 5.12 -8.29
CA HIS A 28 -5.00 3.84 -8.95
C HIS A 28 -5.54 2.65 -8.16
N GLN A 29 -5.40 2.67 -6.82
CA GLN A 29 -5.99 1.64 -5.96
C GLN A 29 -7.52 1.57 -6.14
N ALA A 30 -8.21 2.72 -6.15
CA ALA A 30 -9.65 2.77 -6.37
C ALA A 30 -10.10 2.22 -7.73
N MET A 31 -9.28 2.32 -8.78
CA MET A 31 -9.60 1.74 -10.09
C MET A 31 -9.57 0.20 -10.10
N LEU A 32 -8.78 -0.42 -9.22
CA LEU A 32 -8.64 -1.88 -9.14
C LEU A 32 -9.77 -2.53 -8.33
N LEU A 33 -10.20 -1.87 -7.26
CA LEU A 33 -11.13 -2.44 -6.27
C LEU A 33 -12.50 -2.93 -6.81
N PRO A 34 -13.07 -2.37 -7.90
CA PRO A 34 -14.35 -2.83 -8.45
C PRO A 34 -14.42 -4.31 -8.84
N ASP A 35 -13.29 -4.98 -9.06
CA ASP A 35 -13.28 -6.42 -9.34
C ASP A 35 -13.64 -7.27 -8.09
N TRP A 36 -13.56 -6.68 -6.89
CA TRP A 36 -13.98 -7.32 -5.64
C TRP A 36 -15.36 -6.84 -5.16
N GLY A 37 -15.77 -5.59 -5.42
CA GLY A 37 -17.09 -5.12 -5.01
C GLY A 37 -17.39 -3.64 -5.30
N PRO A 38 -18.64 -3.20 -5.09
CA PRO A 38 -19.04 -1.80 -5.28
C PRO A 38 -18.13 -0.85 -4.51
N THR A 39 -17.46 0.06 -5.20
CA THR A 39 -16.35 0.83 -4.63
C THR A 39 -16.68 2.32 -4.54
N THR A 40 -16.37 2.93 -3.39
CA THR A 40 -16.36 4.38 -3.21
C THR A 40 -14.95 4.88 -2.92
N TYR A 41 -14.47 5.83 -3.71
CA TYR A 41 -13.23 6.56 -3.49
C TYR A 41 -13.51 7.82 -2.67
N PHE A 42 -12.87 7.96 -1.52
CA PHE A 42 -12.95 9.12 -0.65
C PHE A 42 -11.73 10.01 -0.88
N THR A 43 -11.93 11.20 -1.45
CA THR A 43 -10.82 12.14 -1.77
C THR A 43 -10.19 12.76 -0.54
N GLN A 44 -10.89 12.70 0.61
CA GLN A 44 -10.57 13.41 1.85
C GLN A 44 -10.47 14.94 1.69
N GLY A 45 -10.97 15.49 0.57
CA GLY A 45 -10.81 16.90 0.23
C GLY A 45 -9.38 17.30 -0.16
N GLU A 46 -8.45 16.35 -0.23
CA GLU A 46 -7.03 16.60 -0.49
C GLU A 46 -6.55 16.02 -1.82
N PHE A 47 -7.07 14.85 -2.19
CA PHE A 47 -6.63 14.08 -3.36
C PHE A 47 -7.76 13.96 -4.36
N GLU A 48 -8.05 15.06 -5.05
CA GLU A 48 -9.06 15.12 -6.09
C GLU A 48 -8.52 14.47 -7.37
N PRO A 49 -9.27 13.54 -8.02
CA PRO A 49 -8.85 12.99 -9.30
C PRO A 49 -8.90 14.06 -10.39
N ASP A 50 -7.92 14.06 -11.29
CA ASP A 50 -8.00 14.86 -12.51
C ASP A 50 -9.10 14.36 -13.46
N ALA A 51 -9.32 15.05 -14.58
CA ALA A 51 -10.40 14.73 -15.51
C ALA A 51 -10.28 13.31 -16.10
N ASP A 52 -9.07 12.86 -16.42
CA ASP A 52 -8.83 11.54 -17.01
C ASP A 52 -9.01 10.44 -15.96
N GLN A 53 -8.50 10.67 -14.76
CA GLN A 53 -8.71 9.82 -13.59
C GLN A 53 -10.18 9.70 -13.22
N ALA A 54 -10.92 10.81 -13.19
CA ALA A 54 -12.35 10.82 -12.90
C ALA A 54 -13.15 10.05 -13.96
N ALA A 55 -12.80 10.20 -15.24
CA ALA A 55 -13.40 9.43 -16.33
C ALA A 55 -13.12 7.92 -16.19
N LEU A 56 -11.90 7.54 -15.81
CA LEU A 56 -11.54 6.14 -15.55
C LEU A 56 -12.28 5.55 -14.35
N LEU A 57 -12.35 6.29 -13.23
CA LEU A 57 -13.13 5.90 -12.06
C LEU A 57 -14.61 5.68 -12.42
N ALA A 58 -15.21 6.61 -13.18
CA ALA A 58 -16.58 6.48 -13.64
C ALA A 58 -16.79 5.25 -14.54
N ARG A 59 -15.86 5.00 -15.49
CA ARG A 59 -15.89 3.79 -16.34
C ARG A 59 -15.79 2.49 -15.54
N ARG A 60 -15.11 2.52 -14.39
CA ARG A 60 -14.99 1.38 -13.46
C ARG A 60 -16.12 1.31 -12.44
N GLY A 61 -17.11 2.19 -12.51
CA GLY A 61 -18.24 2.23 -11.59
C GLY A 61 -17.87 2.70 -10.18
N VAL A 62 -16.75 3.39 -10.03
CA VAL A 62 -16.31 3.92 -8.74
C VAL A 62 -17.03 5.23 -8.45
N ARG A 63 -17.70 5.29 -7.30
CA ARG A 63 -18.27 6.54 -6.79
C ARG A 63 -17.15 7.41 -6.20
N VAL A 64 -17.11 8.70 -6.54
CA VAL A 64 -16.22 9.67 -5.89
C VAL A 64 -16.99 10.39 -4.79
N GLU A 65 -16.52 10.30 -3.55
CA GLU A 65 -17.03 10.98 -2.37
C GLU A 65 -16.02 12.03 -1.89
N ARG A 66 -16.48 13.27 -1.74
CA ARG A 66 -15.63 14.43 -1.45
C ARG A 66 -15.74 14.90 -0.01
N SER A 67 -16.85 14.58 0.68
CA SER A 67 -16.96 14.86 2.11
C SER A 67 -16.01 13.94 2.88
N PRO A 68 -15.06 14.47 3.67
CA PRO A 68 -14.09 13.66 4.37
C PRO A 68 -14.72 12.66 5.35
N ILE A 69 -14.09 11.50 5.51
CA ILE A 69 -14.43 10.56 6.60
C ILE A 69 -13.94 11.15 7.92
N VAL A 70 -14.82 11.24 8.91
CA VAL A 70 -14.52 11.74 10.26
C VAL A 70 -14.62 10.66 11.34
N GLU A 71 -15.25 9.52 11.05
CA GLU A 71 -15.44 8.43 12.01
C GLU A 71 -15.59 7.09 11.29
N LEU A 72 -14.97 6.03 11.82
CA LEU A 72 -15.21 4.64 11.42
C LEU A 72 -16.20 4.02 12.40
N MET A 73 -17.28 3.43 11.87
CA MET A 73 -18.38 2.90 12.67
C MET A 73 -18.47 1.38 12.53
N GLY A 74 -18.51 0.67 13.65
CA GLY A 74 -18.63 -0.79 13.70
C GLY A 74 -17.96 -1.35 14.94
N ALA A 75 -18.25 -2.62 15.26
CA ALA A 75 -17.55 -3.31 16.35
C ALA A 75 -16.27 -3.95 15.81
N SER A 76 -15.13 -3.60 16.40
CA SER A 76 -13.83 -4.19 16.04
C SER A 76 -13.88 -5.73 16.14
N PRO A 77 -13.34 -6.46 15.14
CA PRO A 77 -12.54 -5.97 14.00
C PRO A 77 -13.35 -5.56 12.76
N GLY A 78 -14.68 -5.60 12.82
CA GLY A 78 -15.59 -5.26 11.72
C GLY A 78 -15.72 -3.75 11.46
N LEU A 79 -16.24 -3.43 10.28
CA LEU A 79 -16.60 -2.09 9.86
C LEU A 79 -18.00 -2.17 9.21
N ASP A 80 -18.93 -1.34 9.66
CA ASP A 80 -20.29 -1.30 9.11
C ASP A 80 -20.49 -0.06 8.23
N ALA A 81 -19.86 1.05 8.61
CA ALA A 81 -20.03 2.33 7.95
C ALA A 81 -18.90 3.31 8.25
N VAL A 82 -18.89 4.40 7.48
CA VAL A 82 -18.14 5.62 7.78
C VAL A 82 -19.10 6.78 7.99
N LYS A 83 -18.73 7.69 8.89
CA LYS A 83 -19.37 9.00 9.05
C LYS A 83 -18.59 10.04 8.29
N LEU A 84 -19.29 10.87 7.53
CA LEU A 84 -18.71 11.95 6.76
C LEU A 84 -18.81 13.28 7.51
N ALA A 85 -17.96 14.24 7.16
CA ALA A 85 -17.91 15.56 7.78
C ALA A 85 -19.23 16.35 7.68
N ASP A 86 -20.04 16.06 6.66
CA ASP A 86 -21.38 16.64 6.46
C ASP A 86 -22.49 15.93 7.25
N GLY A 87 -22.13 14.97 8.12
CA GLY A 87 -23.04 14.24 8.98
C GLY A 87 -23.68 13.01 8.33
N ARG A 88 -23.49 12.78 7.02
CA ARG A 88 -23.99 11.55 6.38
C ARG A 88 -23.27 10.32 6.92
N ARG A 89 -24.01 9.22 6.97
CA ARG A 89 -23.47 7.86 7.20
C ARG A 89 -23.50 7.09 5.89
N MET A 90 -22.42 6.39 5.59
CA MET A 90 -22.34 5.55 4.39
C MET A 90 -21.85 4.15 4.74
N ALA A 91 -22.61 3.14 4.32
CA ALA A 91 -22.26 1.74 4.55
C ALA A 91 -20.99 1.38 3.75
N ILE A 92 -19.99 0.86 4.46
CA ILE A 92 -18.71 0.38 3.93
C ILE A 92 -18.29 -0.78 4.84
N HIS A 93 -18.02 -1.95 4.28
CA HIS A 93 -17.61 -3.13 5.05
C HIS A 93 -16.10 -3.33 5.10
N ALA A 94 -15.37 -2.70 4.18
CA ALA A 94 -13.92 -2.69 4.18
C ALA A 94 -13.38 -1.37 3.64
N LEU A 95 -12.44 -0.79 4.35
CA LEU A 95 -11.74 0.43 3.94
C LEU A 95 -10.29 0.09 3.61
N PHE A 96 -9.91 0.36 2.36
CA PHE A 96 -8.57 0.21 1.83
C PHE A 96 -7.82 1.54 1.88
N VAL A 97 -6.58 1.49 2.36
CA VAL A 97 -5.69 2.65 2.48
C VAL A 97 -4.27 2.22 2.10
N ALA A 98 -3.75 2.74 0.99
CA ALA A 98 -2.32 2.70 0.70
C ALA A 98 -1.63 3.80 1.53
N SER A 99 -1.15 3.44 2.72
CA SER A 99 -0.49 4.39 3.62
C SER A 99 1.00 4.55 3.30
N ARG A 100 1.57 5.67 3.74
CA ARG A 100 3.03 5.85 3.67
C ARG A 100 3.74 4.87 4.60
N THR A 101 4.82 4.28 4.13
CA THR A 101 5.67 3.36 4.88
C THR A 101 6.98 4.03 5.30
N HIS A 102 7.56 3.55 6.39
CA HIS A 102 8.87 3.98 6.88
C HIS A 102 9.66 2.77 7.38
N MET A 103 10.98 2.89 7.41
CA MET A 103 11.82 1.83 7.97
C MET A 103 11.52 1.63 9.45
N ALA A 104 11.25 0.38 9.84
CA ALA A 104 10.96 0.03 11.23
C ALA A 104 12.16 0.20 12.18
N SER A 105 13.36 0.37 11.63
CA SER A 105 14.62 0.49 12.37
C SER A 105 15.58 1.45 11.67
N PRO A 106 16.42 2.20 12.42
CA PRO A 106 17.46 3.05 11.85
C PRO A 106 18.69 2.26 11.38
N LEU A 107 18.73 0.93 11.52
CA LEU A 107 19.92 0.10 11.28
C LEU A 107 20.54 0.33 9.90
N ALA A 108 19.74 0.34 8.84
CA ALA A 108 20.25 0.54 7.48
C ALA A 108 20.89 1.93 7.31
N MET A 109 20.32 2.97 7.94
CA MET A 109 20.90 4.31 7.96
C MET A 109 22.21 4.35 8.76
N GLN A 110 22.26 3.69 9.92
CA GLN A 110 23.45 3.63 10.76
C GLN A 110 24.61 2.88 10.09
N LEU A 111 24.30 1.88 9.27
CA LEU A 111 25.29 1.16 8.46
C LEU A 111 25.75 1.96 7.22
N GLY A 112 25.09 3.07 6.88
CA GLY A 112 25.42 3.89 5.72
C GLY A 112 24.80 3.41 4.40
N CYS A 113 23.75 2.58 4.46
CA CYS A 113 23.03 2.15 3.27
C CYS A 113 22.30 3.33 2.61
N ALA A 114 22.36 3.41 1.29
CA ALA A 114 21.56 4.36 0.51
C ALA A 114 20.09 3.89 0.41
N PHE A 115 19.22 4.86 0.16
CA PHE A 115 17.79 4.64 -0.04
C PHE A 115 17.35 5.22 -1.39
N ASP A 116 16.35 4.60 -1.99
CA ASP A 116 15.59 5.15 -3.11
C ASP A 116 14.22 5.61 -2.62
N ASP A 117 13.69 6.67 -3.25
CA ASP A 117 12.32 7.11 -3.00
C ASP A 117 11.34 6.15 -3.70
N GLY A 118 10.64 5.35 -2.90
CA GLY A 118 9.55 4.51 -3.36
C GLY A 118 8.21 5.24 -3.39
N PRO A 119 7.19 4.67 -4.06
CA PRO A 119 5.87 5.28 -4.20
C PRO A 119 5.14 5.50 -2.87
N LEU A 120 5.42 4.67 -1.86
CA LEU A 120 4.82 4.75 -0.54
C LEU A 120 5.81 5.21 0.55
N GLY A 121 7.09 5.32 0.25
CA GLY A 121 8.13 5.61 1.23
C GLY A 121 9.51 5.15 0.77
N PRO A 122 10.56 5.45 1.54
CA PRO A 122 11.92 5.06 1.20
C PRO A 122 12.07 3.54 1.20
N VAL A 123 12.91 3.02 0.30
CA VAL A 123 13.34 1.62 0.24
C VAL A 123 14.86 1.55 0.21
N ILE A 124 15.46 0.55 0.86
CA ILE A 124 16.92 0.33 0.83
C ILE A 124 17.33 0.01 -0.60
N ARG A 125 18.28 0.80 -1.14
CA ARG A 125 18.83 0.55 -2.47
C ARG A 125 19.63 -0.74 -2.46
N VAL A 126 19.29 -1.65 -3.35
CA VAL A 126 20.02 -2.91 -3.57
C VAL A 126 20.25 -3.15 -5.05
N ASP A 127 21.27 -3.94 -5.37
CA ASP A 127 21.48 -4.47 -6.71
C ASP A 127 20.65 -5.75 -6.99
N ASP A 128 20.86 -6.35 -8.17
CA ASP A 128 20.21 -7.60 -8.58
C ASP A 128 20.57 -8.79 -7.67
N LEU A 129 21.68 -8.70 -6.93
CA LEU A 129 22.15 -9.70 -5.97
C LEU A 129 21.69 -9.41 -4.54
N ARG A 130 20.84 -8.38 -4.35
CA ARG A 130 20.33 -7.92 -3.05
C ARG A 130 21.40 -7.31 -2.15
N GLN A 131 22.56 -6.97 -2.68
CA GLN A 131 23.60 -6.27 -1.96
C GLN A 131 23.27 -4.78 -1.90
N THR A 132 23.40 -4.18 -0.71
CA THR A 132 23.20 -2.74 -0.54
C THR A 132 24.41 -1.96 -1.09
N THR A 133 24.36 -0.64 -1.02
CA THR A 133 25.52 0.21 -1.32
C THR A 133 26.70 0.03 -0.35
N VAL A 134 26.50 -0.67 0.76
CA VAL A 134 27.55 -0.99 1.74
C VAL A 134 28.01 -2.43 1.49
N PRO A 135 29.30 -2.66 1.17
CA PRO A 135 29.84 -4.00 0.97
C PRO A 135 29.59 -4.91 2.17
N GLY A 136 29.19 -6.17 1.92
CA GLY A 136 28.87 -7.14 2.96
C GLY A 136 27.50 -6.98 3.63
N VAL A 137 26.75 -5.91 3.33
CA VAL A 137 25.38 -5.70 3.84
C VAL A 137 24.37 -5.98 2.74
N PHE A 138 23.41 -6.87 3.03
CA PHE A 138 22.35 -7.27 2.11
C PHE A 138 20.97 -6.92 2.69
N ALA A 139 20.00 -6.65 1.83
CA ALA A 139 18.63 -6.32 2.23
C ALA A 139 17.59 -7.02 1.34
N ALA A 140 16.46 -7.38 1.93
CA ALA A 140 15.38 -8.13 1.28
C ALA A 140 14.01 -7.76 1.87
N GLY A 141 12.95 -8.28 1.25
CA GLY A 141 11.57 -8.03 1.68
C GLY A 141 11.15 -6.58 1.52
N ASP A 142 10.13 -6.19 2.29
CA ASP A 142 9.51 -4.86 2.25
C ASP A 142 10.51 -3.72 2.51
N ALA A 143 11.66 -4.00 3.13
CA ALA A 143 12.71 -3.01 3.34
C ALA A 143 13.44 -2.64 2.04
N ALA A 144 13.49 -3.54 1.05
CA ALA A 144 14.22 -3.38 -0.22
C ALA A 144 13.35 -3.57 -1.46
N ILE A 145 12.04 -3.84 -1.29
CA ILE A 145 11.07 -4.03 -2.37
C ILE A 145 9.86 -3.14 -2.11
N PRO A 146 9.53 -2.20 -3.02
CA PRO A 146 8.41 -1.27 -2.82
C PRO A 146 7.03 -1.94 -2.91
N MET A 147 6.95 -3.16 -3.47
CA MET A 147 5.74 -3.97 -3.52
C MET A 147 5.72 -5.02 -2.40
N SER A 148 5.18 -4.65 -1.24
CA SER A 148 5.00 -5.54 -0.09
C SER A 148 4.17 -6.78 -0.43
N ASN A 149 4.78 -7.96 -0.30
CA ASN A 149 4.12 -9.25 -0.50
C ASN A 149 4.95 -10.36 0.16
N ALA A 150 4.30 -11.28 0.88
CA ALA A 150 5.00 -12.35 1.61
C ALA A 150 5.85 -13.25 0.71
N THR A 151 5.36 -13.60 -0.49
CA THR A 151 6.09 -14.46 -1.44
C THR A 151 7.27 -13.72 -2.06
N LEU A 152 7.11 -12.44 -2.40
CA LEU A 152 8.23 -11.61 -2.89
C LEU A 152 9.29 -11.39 -1.81
N ALA A 153 8.87 -11.22 -0.55
CA ALA A 153 9.78 -11.12 0.57
C ALA A 153 10.56 -12.42 0.78
N SER A 154 9.90 -13.57 0.71
CA SER A 154 10.57 -14.87 0.77
C SER A 154 11.57 -15.06 -0.36
N ALA A 155 11.17 -14.81 -1.62
CA ALA A 155 12.03 -14.96 -2.78
C ALA A 155 13.27 -14.05 -2.72
N SER A 156 13.09 -12.79 -2.31
CA SER A 156 14.22 -11.87 -2.13
C SER A 156 15.12 -12.23 -0.95
N GLY A 157 14.56 -12.81 0.12
CA GLY A 157 15.33 -13.35 1.24
C GLY A 157 16.23 -14.50 0.80
N VAL A 158 15.73 -15.41 -0.04
CA VAL A 158 16.56 -16.49 -0.63
C VAL A 158 17.72 -15.89 -1.42
N MET A 159 17.45 -14.91 -2.29
CA MET A 159 18.51 -14.25 -3.09
C MET A 159 19.56 -13.58 -2.20
N ALA A 160 19.15 -12.82 -1.20
CA ALA A 160 20.06 -12.16 -0.26
C ALA A 160 20.90 -13.17 0.52
N GLY A 161 20.30 -14.26 1.02
CA GLY A 161 21.02 -15.31 1.75
C GLY A 161 22.06 -16.02 0.88
N VAL A 162 21.69 -16.41 -0.34
CA VAL A 162 22.62 -17.05 -1.30
C VAL A 162 23.77 -16.11 -1.65
N CYS A 163 23.49 -14.83 -1.92
CA CYS A 163 24.52 -13.87 -2.30
C CYS A 163 25.42 -13.47 -1.13
N THR A 164 24.88 -13.41 0.09
CA THR A 164 25.67 -13.26 1.32
C THR A 164 26.65 -14.42 1.48
N HIS A 165 26.18 -15.67 1.33
CA HIS A 165 27.08 -16.82 1.38
C HIS A 165 28.15 -16.77 0.29
N ARG A 166 27.76 -16.44 -0.95
CA ARG A 166 28.72 -16.32 -2.07
C ARG A 166 29.78 -15.24 -1.82
N SER A 167 29.42 -14.09 -1.24
CA SER A 167 30.39 -13.04 -0.95
C SER A 167 31.42 -13.47 0.10
N LEU A 168 31.00 -14.27 1.09
CA LEU A 168 31.89 -14.80 2.13
C LEU A 168 32.87 -15.87 1.62
N VAL A 169 32.48 -16.65 0.61
CA VAL A 169 33.36 -17.68 0.01
C VAL A 169 34.40 -17.06 -0.93
N MET A 170 34.12 -15.89 -1.49
CA MET A 170 34.99 -15.18 -2.45
C MET A 170 35.89 -14.12 -1.79
N GLU A 171 35.87 -14.05 -0.46
CA GLU A 171 36.73 -13.19 0.37
C GLU A 171 38.14 -13.81 0.50
#